data_AF-A0A9D4U9V1-F1
#
_entry.id   AF-A0A9D4U9V1-F1
#
_cell.length_a   1.000
_cell.length_b   1.000
_cell.length_c   1.000
_cell.angle_alpha   90.00
_cell.angle_beta   90.00
_cell.angle_gamma   90.00
#
_symmetry.space_group_name_H-M   'P 1'
#
loop_
_entity.id
_entity.type
_entity.pdbx_description
1 polymer ?
#
loop_
_entity_poly.entity_id
_entity_poly.type
_entity_poly.pdbx_seq_one_letter_code
_entity_poly.pdbx_strand_id
1 'polypeptide(L)'
;MNLPLHYVSDLCVSFLNLFPQGTKTQSSVKVKDPKMCSWTQKRLHQSNVSVTKRQVNSLAMQGRRLESTAVLKVETFNVDSHSMIKPPLVKICGVTNVNDAILAAQVGASFVGMILWPKSKRSICNSTAKEIAHAVRFHKAEPVGVFVDEDAETIERFCTSAGIGIAQLHGEGARASLTNLPSHLETIYVVHVDKSGILQTPLPGSNLVDWILLDSLQGGSGHSFDWEKLKSLSLKSKKGWLLAGGLNPDNVSTAISMLMPDVVDVSSGVTMPDGLLKDPARVLSFIDAVKGCANPI
;
A
#
# COMPACT_ATOMS: atom_id res chain seq x y z
N MET A 1 40.82 1.95 27.34
CA MET A 1 40.56 3.23 26.65
C MET A 1 39.06 3.35 26.43
N ASN A 2 38.46 4.49 26.75
CA ASN A 2 37.03 4.73 26.51
C ASN A 2 36.85 5.04 25.01
N LEU A 3 36.21 4.13 24.26
CA LEU A 3 35.88 4.36 22.87
C LEU A 3 34.64 5.27 22.75
N PRO A 4 34.57 6.19 21.77
CA PRO A 4 33.42 7.05 21.56
C PRO A 4 32.12 6.29 21.26
N LEU A 5 30.97 6.84 21.68
CA LEU A 5 29.62 6.26 21.60
C LEU A 5 29.18 5.77 20.21
N HIS A 6 29.66 6.37 19.12
CA HIS A 6 29.35 5.97 17.74
C HIS A 6 30.10 4.70 17.30
N TYR A 7 31.29 4.44 17.88
CA TYR A 7 32.09 3.26 17.51
C TYR A 7 31.45 1.95 17.98
N VAL A 8 30.69 1.97 19.09
CA VAL A 8 30.09 0.76 19.68
C VAL A 8 28.83 0.30 18.92
N SER A 9 28.06 1.23 18.35
CA SER A 9 26.91 0.86 17.49
C SER A 9 27.37 0.26 16.17
N ASP A 10 28.41 0.83 15.57
CA ASP A 10 28.91 0.39 14.28
C ASP A 10 29.66 -0.95 14.42
N LEU A 11 30.33 -1.19 15.55
CA LEU A 11 30.88 -2.50 15.88
C LEU A 11 29.80 -3.57 16.05
N CYS A 12 28.66 -3.28 16.69
CA CYS A 12 27.56 -4.25 16.81
C CYS A 12 26.90 -4.58 15.46
N VAL A 13 26.65 -3.57 14.62
CA VAL A 13 26.05 -3.77 13.28
C VAL A 13 27.04 -4.47 12.34
N SER A 14 28.32 -4.10 12.40
CA SER A 14 29.38 -4.75 11.60
C SER A 14 29.64 -6.19 12.05
N PHE A 15 29.54 -6.49 13.36
CA PHE A 15 29.66 -7.87 13.85
C PHE A 15 28.53 -8.77 13.34
N LEU A 16 27.30 -8.24 13.23
CA LEU A 16 26.14 -9.00 12.76
C LEU A 16 26.20 -9.28 11.24
N ASN A 17 26.78 -8.37 10.45
CA ASN A 17 26.97 -8.55 9.00
C ASN A 17 28.12 -9.48 8.61
N LEU A 18 28.94 -9.94 9.58
CA LEU A 18 30.07 -10.85 9.34
C LEU A 18 29.68 -12.35 9.42
N PHE A 19 28.43 -12.68 9.73
CA PHE A 19 27.98 -14.07 9.81
C PHE A 19 27.23 -14.50 8.54
N PRO A 20 27.58 -15.66 7.94
CA PRO A 20 26.86 -16.17 6.78
C PRO A 20 25.38 -16.45 7.10
N GLN A 21 24.52 -16.31 6.09
CA GLN A 21 23.10 -16.65 6.20
C GLN A 21 22.95 -18.10 6.71
N GLY A 22 22.17 -18.27 7.78
CA GLY A 22 21.80 -19.60 8.30
C GLY A 22 22.42 -20.03 9.63
N THR A 23 23.26 -19.22 10.29
CA THR A 23 23.80 -19.55 11.64
C THR A 23 23.05 -18.85 12.78
N LYS A 24 22.55 -19.62 13.76
CA LYS A 24 22.11 -19.07 15.06
C LYS A 24 23.32 -18.58 15.84
N THR A 25 23.45 -17.28 16.04
CA THR A 25 24.51 -16.69 16.88
C THR A 25 23.92 -16.02 18.10
N GLN A 26 24.36 -16.45 19.29
CA GLN A 26 24.06 -15.80 20.55
C GLN A 26 25.26 -14.95 20.96
N SER A 27 25.13 -13.63 20.84
CA SER A 27 26.17 -12.68 21.28
C SER A 27 25.69 -11.90 22.51
N SER A 28 26.57 -11.75 23.50
CA SER A 28 26.32 -10.92 24.68
C SER A 28 27.27 -9.73 24.65
N VAL A 29 26.73 -8.52 24.77
CA VAL A 29 27.52 -7.28 24.83
C VAL A 29 27.34 -6.68 26.22
N LYS A 30 28.45 -6.55 26.96
CA LYS A 30 28.47 -5.87 28.27
C LYS A 30 28.54 -4.37 28.05
N VAL A 31 27.51 -3.65 28.50
CA VAL A 31 27.48 -2.18 28.44
C VAL A 31 27.60 -1.62 29.86
N LYS A 32 28.59 -0.75 30.08
CA LYS A 32 28.91 -0.17 31.40
C LYS A 32 28.00 1.01 31.81
N ASP A 33 27.23 1.57 30.88
CA ASP A 33 26.34 2.72 31.14
C ASP A 33 24.86 2.38 30.88
N PRO A 34 23.97 2.50 31.89
CA PRO A 34 22.53 2.30 31.76
C PRO A 34 21.85 3.22 30.73
N LYS A 35 22.36 4.43 30.49
CA LYS A 35 21.79 5.38 29.51
C LYS A 35 22.08 4.97 28.07
N MET A 36 23.22 4.33 27.81
CA MET A 36 23.53 3.73 26.49
C MET A 36 22.51 2.66 26.10
N CYS A 37 22.05 1.87 27.08
CA CYS A 37 21.10 0.77 26.89
C CYS A 37 19.78 1.23 26.25
N SER A 38 19.26 2.40 26.67
CA SER A 38 18.02 2.98 26.13
C SER A 38 18.18 3.51 24.70
N TRP A 39 19.35 4.06 24.36
CA TRP A 39 19.59 4.67 23.06
C TRP A 39 19.82 3.61 21.97
N THR A 40 20.61 2.57 22.28
CA THR A 40 20.83 1.42 21.38
C THR A 40 19.51 0.69 21.09
N GLN A 41 18.60 0.62 22.07
CA GLN A 41 17.29 0.00 21.92
C GLN A 41 16.37 0.76 20.94
N LYS A 42 16.40 2.10 20.95
CA LYS A 42 15.66 2.93 19.96
C LYS A 42 16.19 2.76 18.53
N ARG A 43 17.50 2.55 18.37
CA ARG A 43 18.13 2.35 17.05
C ARG A 43 17.91 0.93 16.49
N LEU A 44 17.95 -0.10 17.35
CA LEU A 44 17.68 -1.49 16.96
C LEU A 44 16.20 -1.75 16.64
N HIS A 45 15.28 -0.99 17.21
CA HIS A 45 13.87 -1.01 16.80
C HIS A 45 13.63 -0.62 15.33
N GLN A 46 14.55 0.11 14.71
CA GLN A 46 14.47 0.47 13.29
C GLN A 46 15.01 -0.63 12.35
N SER A 47 15.51 -1.74 12.90
CA SER A 47 16.21 -2.79 12.15
C SER A 47 15.80 -4.18 12.62
N ASN A 48 14.52 -4.56 12.50
CA ASN A 48 14.00 -5.95 12.67
C ASN A 48 14.62 -6.82 13.79
N VAL A 49 15.07 -6.21 14.90
CA VAL A 49 15.78 -6.88 16.00
C VAL A 49 15.01 -6.62 17.29
N SER A 50 14.46 -7.67 17.89
CA SER A 50 13.82 -7.60 19.20
C SER A 50 14.88 -7.70 20.31
N VAL A 51 14.90 -6.71 21.20
CA VAL A 51 15.83 -6.61 22.33
C VAL A 51 15.05 -6.81 23.62
N THR A 52 15.18 -7.96 24.28
CA THR A 52 14.60 -8.19 25.61
C THR A 52 15.59 -7.78 26.71
N LYS A 53 15.15 -6.86 27.58
CA LYS A 53 15.93 -6.39 28.73
C LYS A 53 15.73 -7.37 29.88
N ARG A 54 16.75 -8.16 30.24
CA ARG A 54 16.81 -8.84 31.54
C ARG A 54 17.77 -8.09 32.45
N GLN A 55 17.22 -7.48 33.50
CA GLN A 55 18.01 -6.83 34.53
C GLN A 55 18.47 -7.90 35.52
N VAL A 56 19.76 -8.25 35.50
CA VAL A 56 20.32 -9.20 36.47
C VAL A 56 20.90 -8.38 37.62
N ASN A 57 20.20 -8.35 38.75
CA ASN A 57 20.76 -7.82 40.00
C ASN A 57 21.49 -8.96 40.71
N SER A 58 22.81 -9.04 40.60
CA SER A 58 23.60 -9.89 41.50
C SER A 58 23.99 -9.08 42.73
N LEU A 59 23.47 -9.44 43.90
CA LEU A 59 23.99 -8.96 45.18
C LEU A 59 25.24 -9.77 45.54
N ALA A 60 26.40 -9.12 45.52
CA ALA A 60 27.59 -9.63 46.20
C ALA A 60 27.92 -8.67 47.36
N MET A 61 27.73 -9.15 48.59
CA MET A 61 28.21 -8.47 49.79
C MET A 61 29.72 -8.64 49.89
N GLN A 62 30.48 -7.62 49.50
CA GLN A 62 31.71 -7.17 50.18
C GLN A 62 32.27 -5.92 49.50
N GLY A 63 32.23 -4.77 50.20
CA GLY A 63 33.19 -3.68 50.06
C GLY A 63 33.23 -2.87 48.74
N ARG A 64 32.43 -1.80 48.69
CA ARG A 64 32.54 -0.57 47.87
C ARG A 64 32.23 -0.65 46.35
N ARG A 65 31.27 0.21 45.98
CA ARG A 65 30.80 0.65 44.65
C ARG A 65 29.86 -0.33 43.90
N LEU A 66 28.58 0.05 43.81
CA LEU A 66 27.59 -0.56 42.93
C LEU A 66 27.93 -0.23 41.47
N GLU A 67 28.50 -1.17 40.72
CA GLU A 67 28.51 -1.12 39.26
C GLU A 67 27.33 -1.92 38.71
N SER A 68 26.29 -1.23 38.24
CA SER A 68 25.18 -1.88 37.54
C SER A 68 25.65 -2.34 36.15
N THR A 69 25.75 -3.65 35.93
CA THR A 69 26.09 -4.20 34.61
C THR A 69 24.80 -4.67 33.92
N ALA A 70 24.47 -4.10 32.76
CA ALA A 70 23.36 -4.57 31.94
C ALA A 70 23.88 -5.56 30.88
N VAL A 71 23.29 -6.75 30.81
CA VAL A 71 23.53 -7.73 29.74
C VAL A 71 22.35 -7.64 28.77
N LEU A 72 22.61 -7.19 27.55
CA LEU A 72 21.63 -7.24 26.47
C LEU A 72 21.74 -8.60 25.79
N LYS A 73 20.65 -9.37 25.83
CA LYS A 73 20.50 -10.58 25.01
C LYS A 73 19.78 -10.15 23.73
N VAL A 74 20.47 -10.22 22.61
CA VAL A 74 19.89 -9.95 21.29
C VAL A 74 19.56 -11.30 20.68
N GLU A 75 18.28 -11.57 20.48
CA GLU A 75 17.81 -12.77 19.79
C GLU A 75 17.31 -12.34 18.41
N THR A 76 18.02 -12.76 17.36
CA THR A 76 17.58 -12.58 15.98
C THR A 76 16.68 -13.76 15.61
N PHE A 77 15.39 -13.50 15.41
CA PHE A 77 14.48 -14.49 14.84
C PHE A 77 14.61 -14.43 13.32
N ASN A 78 15.01 -15.54 12.71
CA ASN A 78 15.00 -15.66 11.26
C ASN A 78 13.55 -15.96 10.86
N VAL A 79 12.92 -15.04 10.14
CA VAL A 79 11.61 -15.28 9.53
C VAL A 79 11.84 -16.19 8.35
N ASP A 80 11.21 -17.37 8.33
CA ASP A 80 11.28 -18.27 7.17
C ASP A 80 10.87 -17.49 5.92
N SER A 81 11.70 -17.54 4.88
CA SER A 81 11.54 -16.79 3.61
C SER A 81 10.31 -17.22 2.78
N HIS A 82 9.43 -18.05 3.33
CA HIS A 82 8.23 -18.58 2.68
C HIS A 82 6.94 -17.82 3.04
N SER A 83 6.99 -16.74 3.82
CA SER A 83 5.80 -15.89 4.06
C SER A 83 6.13 -14.40 4.10
N MET A 84 6.88 -13.88 3.12
CA MET A 84 6.94 -12.43 2.93
C MET A 84 5.56 -11.92 2.52
N ILE A 85 4.88 -11.22 3.43
CA ILE A 85 3.63 -10.53 3.14
C ILE A 85 3.94 -9.47 2.08
N LYS A 86 3.37 -9.65 0.89
CA LYS A 86 3.52 -8.67 -0.19
C LYS A 86 2.68 -7.43 0.16
N PRO A 87 3.22 -6.22 -0.02
CA PRO A 87 2.42 -5.01 0.08
C PRO A 87 1.28 -5.07 -0.95
N PRO A 88 0.17 -4.35 -0.73
CA PRO A 88 -0.92 -4.31 -1.69
C PRO A 88 -0.46 -3.72 -3.02
N LEU A 89 -1.16 -4.10 -4.08
CA LEU A 89 -0.97 -3.52 -5.39
C LEU A 89 -1.42 -2.04 -5.37
N VAL A 90 -0.91 -1.25 -6.33
CA VAL A 90 -1.26 0.18 -6.41
C VAL A 90 -1.97 0.48 -7.71
N LYS A 91 -3.10 1.19 -7.63
CA LYS A 91 -3.79 1.79 -8.78
C LYS A 91 -3.66 3.31 -8.72
N ILE A 92 -3.18 3.91 -9.82
CA ILE A 92 -3.18 5.37 -10.02
C ILE A 92 -4.29 5.72 -10.99
N CYS A 93 -5.33 6.41 -10.52
CA CYS A 93 -6.58 6.62 -11.26
C CYS A 93 -6.79 8.06 -11.72
N GLY A 94 -7.48 8.24 -12.85
CA GLY A 94 -7.74 9.56 -13.45
C GLY A 94 -6.48 10.13 -14.09
N VAL A 95 -5.70 9.28 -14.76
CA VAL A 95 -4.56 9.70 -15.57
C VAL A 95 -5.06 10.25 -16.91
N THR A 96 -4.57 11.42 -17.30
CA THR A 96 -5.07 12.19 -18.45
C THR A 96 -4.11 12.23 -19.63
N ASN A 97 -2.85 11.83 -19.43
CA ASN A 97 -1.79 11.91 -20.44
C ASN A 97 -0.80 10.75 -20.30
N VAL A 98 -0.03 10.51 -21.36
CA VAL A 98 0.93 9.41 -21.45
C VAL A 98 2.11 9.55 -20.48
N ASN A 99 2.58 10.78 -20.22
CA ASN A 99 3.73 11.00 -19.35
C ASN A 99 3.43 10.60 -17.89
N ASP A 100 2.27 11.01 -17.37
CA ASP A 100 1.80 10.62 -16.04
C ASP A 100 1.59 9.10 -15.95
N ALA A 101 1.12 8.48 -17.04
CA ALA A 101 0.90 7.04 -17.11
C ALA A 101 2.23 6.26 -17.04
N ILE A 102 3.21 6.67 -17.83
CA ILE A 102 4.56 6.10 -17.84
C ILE A 102 5.20 6.26 -16.47
N LEU A 103 5.16 7.46 -15.90
CA LEU A 103 5.70 7.74 -14.58
C LEU A 103 5.09 6.81 -13.53
N ALA A 104 3.76 6.75 -13.45
CA ALA A 104 3.05 5.90 -12.50
C ALA A 104 3.47 4.43 -12.62
N ALA A 105 3.51 3.89 -13.85
CA ALA A 105 3.91 2.51 -14.08
C ALA A 105 5.39 2.27 -13.73
N GLN A 106 6.30 3.18 -14.10
CA GLN A 106 7.73 3.07 -13.82
C GLN A 106 8.05 3.05 -12.32
N VAL A 107 7.33 3.84 -11.51
CA VAL A 107 7.57 3.90 -10.07
C VAL A 107 6.87 2.77 -9.30
N GLY A 108 6.02 1.98 -9.97
CA GLY A 108 5.49 0.72 -9.45
C GLY A 108 3.97 0.65 -9.30
N ALA A 109 3.20 1.49 -10.00
CA ALA A 109 1.76 1.27 -10.11
C ALA A 109 1.49 -0.05 -10.86
N SER A 110 0.60 -0.87 -10.30
CA SER A 110 0.14 -2.12 -10.92
C SER A 110 -1.02 -1.88 -11.88
N PHE A 111 -1.83 -0.85 -11.63
CA PHE A 111 -2.96 -0.46 -12.45
C PHE A 111 -2.93 1.04 -12.75
N VAL A 112 -3.34 1.42 -13.98
CA VAL A 112 -3.50 2.83 -14.38
C VAL A 112 -4.92 3.06 -14.88
N GLY A 113 -5.67 3.89 -14.15
CA GLY A 113 -7.07 4.18 -14.43
C GLY A 113 -7.27 5.41 -15.30
N MET A 114 -8.04 5.26 -16.37
CA MET A 114 -8.46 6.33 -17.28
C MET A 114 -9.96 6.55 -17.12
N ILE A 115 -10.40 7.81 -17.04
CA ILE A 115 -11.84 8.12 -16.90
C ILE A 115 -12.41 8.43 -18.27
N LEU A 116 -13.51 7.78 -18.63
CA LEU A 116 -14.16 7.90 -19.94
C LEU A 116 -15.54 8.54 -19.86
N TRP A 117 -15.86 9.12 -18.71
CA TRP A 117 -17.11 9.81 -18.48
C TRP A 117 -17.00 11.31 -18.80
N PRO A 118 -17.69 11.84 -19.83
CA PRO A 118 -17.49 13.20 -20.32
C PRO A 118 -17.73 14.30 -19.28
N LYS A 119 -18.48 14.03 -18.21
CA LYS A 119 -18.75 15.00 -17.13
C LYS A 119 -17.57 15.12 -16.14
N SER A 120 -16.56 14.26 -16.25
CA SER A 120 -15.33 14.35 -15.45
C SER A 120 -14.35 15.34 -16.09
N LYS A 121 -13.76 16.23 -15.27
CA LYS A 121 -12.64 17.09 -15.69
C LYS A 121 -11.41 16.31 -16.18
N ARG A 122 -11.29 15.05 -15.76
CA ARG A 122 -10.20 14.13 -16.12
C ARG A 122 -10.62 13.11 -17.18
N SER A 123 -11.74 13.36 -17.86
CA SER A 123 -12.15 12.51 -18.98
C SER A 123 -11.14 12.61 -20.12
N ILE A 124 -10.84 11.48 -20.75
CA ILE A 124 -10.02 11.43 -21.97
C ILE A 124 -10.78 10.80 -23.13
N CYS A 125 -10.32 11.03 -24.36
CA CYS A 125 -10.85 10.37 -25.54
C CYS A 125 -10.21 8.99 -25.76
N ASN A 126 -10.81 8.18 -26.64
CA ASN A 126 -10.35 6.82 -26.92
C ASN A 126 -8.93 6.76 -27.51
N SER A 127 -8.53 7.73 -28.34
CA SER A 127 -7.17 7.78 -28.89
C SER A 127 -6.12 7.96 -27.81
N THR A 128 -6.33 8.90 -26.88
CA THR A 128 -5.43 9.08 -25.73
C THR A 128 -5.43 7.85 -24.82
N ALA A 129 -6.60 7.23 -24.59
CA ALA A 129 -6.67 6.00 -23.80
C ALA A 129 -5.86 4.85 -24.43
N LYS A 130 -5.88 4.73 -25.77
CA LYS A 130 -5.09 3.74 -26.51
C LYS A 130 -3.58 3.98 -26.35
N GLU A 131 -3.14 5.22 -26.44
CA GLU A 131 -1.73 5.59 -26.23
C GLU A 131 -1.27 5.27 -24.81
N ILE A 132 -2.08 5.64 -23.80
CA ILE A 132 -1.84 5.31 -22.39
C ILE A 132 -1.78 3.79 -22.19
N ALA A 133 -2.77 3.05 -22.71
CA ALA A 133 -2.87 1.60 -22.56
C ALA A 133 -1.66 0.86 -23.15
N HIS A 134 -1.11 1.36 -24.27
CA HIS A 134 0.12 0.82 -24.83
C HIS A 134 1.34 1.11 -23.94
N ALA A 135 1.49 2.37 -23.50
CA ALA A 135 2.64 2.80 -22.71
C ALA A 135 2.73 2.11 -21.34
N VAL A 136 1.60 1.93 -20.65
CA VAL A 136 1.60 1.32 -19.30
C VAL A 136 1.91 -0.18 -19.35
N ARG A 137 1.45 -0.89 -20.39
CA ARG A 137 1.77 -2.31 -20.56
C ARG A 137 3.24 -2.56 -20.83
N PHE A 138 3.89 -1.68 -21.59
CA PHE A 138 5.33 -1.74 -21.78
C PHE A 138 6.07 -1.71 -20.43
N HIS A 139 5.52 -1.01 -19.44
CA HIS A 139 6.02 -0.94 -18.06
C HIS A 139 5.36 -1.94 -17.10
N LYS A 140 4.70 -2.99 -17.61
CA LYS A 140 4.08 -4.08 -16.82
C LYS A 140 2.97 -3.65 -15.86
N ALA A 141 2.27 -2.56 -16.16
CA ALA A 141 1.06 -2.15 -15.48
C ALA A 141 -0.17 -2.39 -16.37
N GLU A 142 -1.32 -2.68 -15.75
CA GLU A 142 -2.57 -2.93 -16.47
C GLU A 142 -3.41 -1.65 -16.62
N PRO A 143 -3.85 -1.31 -17.84
CA PRO A 143 -4.76 -0.20 -18.04
C PRO A 143 -6.18 -0.56 -17.61
N VAL A 144 -6.87 0.39 -16.98
CA VAL A 144 -8.26 0.26 -16.50
C VAL A 144 -9.10 1.39 -17.07
N GLY A 145 -10.22 1.06 -17.72
CA GLY A 145 -11.22 2.04 -18.16
C GLY A 145 -12.27 2.27 -17.09
N VAL A 146 -12.54 3.53 -16.73
CA VAL A 146 -13.55 3.89 -15.71
C VAL A 146 -14.80 4.46 -16.38
N PHE A 147 -15.92 3.79 -16.16
CA PHE A 147 -17.22 4.05 -16.78
C PHE A 147 -18.27 4.38 -15.71
N VAL A 148 -19.22 5.26 -16.04
CA VAL A 148 -20.21 5.78 -15.08
C VAL A 148 -21.63 5.51 -15.59
N ASP A 149 -21.96 6.00 -16.78
CA ASP A 149 -23.32 5.98 -17.33
C ASP A 149 -23.44 5.09 -18.59
N GLU A 150 -22.34 4.49 -19.05
CA GLU A 150 -22.26 3.74 -20.30
C GLU A 150 -22.84 2.31 -20.19
N ASP A 151 -23.39 1.80 -21.30
CA ASP A 151 -23.90 0.43 -21.43
C ASP A 151 -22.81 -0.59 -21.82
N ALA A 152 -23.18 -1.88 -21.82
CA ALA A 152 -22.22 -2.97 -22.06
C ALA A 152 -21.58 -2.89 -23.46
N GLU A 153 -22.36 -2.56 -24.50
CA GLU A 153 -21.86 -2.43 -25.87
C GLU A 153 -20.85 -1.29 -25.97
N THR A 154 -21.15 -0.14 -25.35
CA THR A 154 -20.26 1.02 -25.36
C THR A 154 -18.98 0.74 -24.59
N ILE A 155 -19.08 0.09 -23.42
CA ILE A 155 -17.93 -0.34 -22.62
C ILE A 155 -17.04 -1.30 -23.43
N GLU A 156 -17.63 -2.35 -24.01
CA GLU A 156 -16.90 -3.35 -24.81
C GLU A 156 -16.21 -2.71 -26.02
N ARG A 157 -16.93 -1.90 -26.79
CA ARG A 157 -16.38 -1.21 -27.96
C ARG A 157 -15.20 -0.34 -27.57
N PHE A 158 -15.34 0.44 -26.50
CA PHE A 158 -14.27 1.31 -26.01
C PHE A 158 -13.04 0.50 -25.58
N CYS A 159 -13.26 -0.52 -24.75
CA CYS A 159 -12.20 -1.37 -24.24
C CYS A 159 -11.47 -2.08 -25.38
N THR A 160 -12.20 -2.61 -26.35
CA THR A 160 -11.63 -3.28 -27.53
C THR A 160 -10.76 -2.32 -28.35
N SER A 161 -11.26 -1.12 -28.67
CA SER A 161 -10.52 -0.19 -29.54
C SER A 161 -9.29 0.44 -28.87
N ALA A 162 -9.36 0.67 -27.55
CA ALA A 162 -8.22 1.15 -26.76
C ALA A 162 -7.28 0.02 -26.33
N GLY A 163 -7.69 -1.24 -26.53
CA GLY A 163 -6.98 -2.42 -26.03
C GLY A 163 -6.92 -2.42 -24.51
N ILE A 164 -8.04 -2.31 -23.81
CA ILE A 164 -8.15 -2.32 -22.35
C ILE A 164 -8.88 -3.61 -21.94
N GLY A 165 -8.32 -4.35 -20.99
CA GLY A 165 -8.90 -5.63 -20.52
C GLY A 165 -9.72 -5.53 -19.25
N ILE A 166 -9.72 -4.37 -18.58
CA ILE A 166 -10.35 -4.17 -17.27
C ILE A 166 -11.30 -2.97 -17.32
N ALA A 167 -12.59 -3.22 -17.06
CA ALA A 167 -13.63 -2.21 -16.96
C ALA A 167 -14.02 -1.97 -15.48
N GLN A 168 -13.86 -0.73 -15.03
CA GLN A 168 -14.32 -0.27 -13.73
C GLN A 168 -15.73 0.35 -13.86
N LEU A 169 -16.70 -0.30 -13.23
CA LEU A 169 -18.12 0.08 -13.23
C LEU A 169 -18.40 1.00 -12.04
N HIS A 170 -18.29 2.31 -12.25
CA HIS A 170 -18.31 3.32 -11.18
C HIS A 170 -19.70 3.91 -10.89
N GLY A 171 -20.52 4.08 -11.93
CA GLY A 171 -21.87 4.65 -11.82
C GLY A 171 -22.97 3.62 -11.93
N GLU A 172 -24.21 4.06 -11.76
CA GLU A 172 -25.39 3.17 -11.80
C GLU A 172 -25.60 2.57 -13.19
N GLY A 173 -25.47 3.38 -14.25
CA GLY A 173 -25.58 2.91 -15.63
C GLY A 173 -24.53 1.83 -15.96
N ALA A 174 -23.26 2.12 -15.64
CA ALA A 174 -22.18 1.15 -15.84
C ALA A 174 -22.37 -0.13 -15.02
N ARG A 175 -22.82 -0.05 -13.75
CA ARG A 175 -23.12 -1.24 -12.95
C ARG A 175 -24.29 -2.06 -13.47
N ALA A 176 -25.32 -1.40 -14.02
CA ALA A 176 -26.47 -2.07 -14.63
C ALA A 176 -26.07 -2.90 -15.87
N SER A 177 -24.94 -2.55 -16.50
CA SER A 177 -24.40 -3.30 -17.65
C SER A 177 -23.75 -4.64 -17.29
N LEU A 178 -23.47 -4.90 -16.00
CA LEU A 178 -22.62 -6.01 -15.55
C LEU A 178 -22.97 -7.38 -16.15
N THR A 179 -24.25 -7.74 -16.21
CA THR A 179 -24.69 -9.05 -16.70
C THR A 179 -24.54 -9.21 -18.21
N ASN A 180 -24.42 -8.11 -18.95
CA ASN A 180 -24.32 -8.08 -20.40
C ASN A 180 -22.88 -7.84 -20.89
N LEU A 181 -21.93 -7.62 -19.98
CA LEU A 181 -20.53 -7.47 -20.35
C LEU A 181 -19.95 -8.82 -20.83
N PRO A 182 -19.10 -8.79 -21.87
CA PRO A 182 -18.47 -9.99 -22.37
C PRO A 182 -17.46 -10.55 -21.34
N SER A 183 -17.34 -11.87 -21.28
CA SER A 183 -16.50 -12.58 -20.29
C SER A 183 -14.99 -12.33 -20.41
N HIS A 184 -14.52 -11.74 -21.51
CA HIS A 184 -13.12 -11.39 -21.71
C HIS A 184 -12.72 -10.08 -21.00
N LEU A 185 -13.69 -9.28 -20.55
CA LEU A 185 -13.42 -8.08 -19.76
C LEU A 185 -13.47 -8.42 -18.28
N GLU A 186 -12.37 -8.15 -17.59
CA GLU A 186 -12.37 -8.17 -16.13
C GLU A 186 -13.11 -6.95 -15.58
N THR A 187 -13.76 -7.13 -14.44
CA THR A 187 -14.64 -6.12 -13.85
C THR A 187 -14.16 -5.65 -12.48
N ILE A 188 -14.09 -4.33 -12.31
CA ILE A 188 -13.99 -3.69 -11.00
C ILE A 188 -15.33 -3.05 -10.69
N TYR A 189 -16.08 -3.63 -9.75
CA TYR A 189 -17.39 -3.11 -9.34
C TYR A 189 -17.25 -2.13 -8.18
N VAL A 190 -17.64 -0.87 -8.38
CA VAL A 190 -17.52 0.16 -7.35
C VAL A 190 -18.73 0.14 -6.43
N VAL A 191 -18.45 0.04 -5.13
CA VAL A 191 -19.41 0.15 -4.04
C VAL A 191 -19.12 1.43 -3.28
N HIS A 192 -20.09 2.33 -3.26
CA HIS A 192 -19.95 3.60 -2.55
C HIS A 192 -20.24 3.46 -1.07
N VAL A 193 -19.45 4.14 -0.25
CA VAL A 193 -19.58 4.20 1.21
C VAL A 193 -19.72 5.66 1.64
N ASP A 194 -20.65 5.92 2.55
CA ASP A 194 -20.81 7.26 3.14
C ASP A 194 -19.84 7.52 4.30
N LYS A 195 -19.87 8.73 4.88
CA LYS A 195 -19.02 9.10 6.05
C LYS A 195 -19.18 8.16 7.23
N SER A 196 -20.38 7.61 7.38
CA SER A 196 -20.76 6.79 8.51
C SER A 196 -20.39 5.32 8.33
N GLY A 197 -19.73 4.95 7.22
CA GLY A 197 -19.33 3.58 6.91
C GLY A 197 -20.47 2.74 6.32
N ILE A 198 -21.59 3.35 5.95
CA ILE A 198 -22.75 2.63 5.40
C ILE A 198 -22.63 2.55 3.88
N LEU A 199 -22.81 1.33 3.36
CA LEU A 199 -22.84 1.08 1.92
C LEU A 199 -24.06 1.75 1.30
N GLN A 200 -23.81 2.58 0.29
CA GLN A 200 -24.83 3.27 -0.51
C GLN A 200 -25.09 2.55 -1.83
N THR A 201 -24.28 1.54 -2.15
CA THR A 201 -24.42 0.71 -3.34
C THR A 201 -24.58 -0.75 -2.90
N PRO A 202 -25.55 -1.50 -3.45
CA PRO A 202 -25.65 -2.93 -3.20
C PRO A 202 -24.39 -3.68 -3.64
N LEU A 203 -24.07 -4.78 -2.95
CA LEU A 203 -22.99 -5.67 -3.37
C LEU A 203 -23.44 -6.47 -4.62
N PRO A 204 -22.53 -6.75 -5.58
CA PRO A 204 -22.86 -7.40 -6.86
C PRO A 204 -23.19 -8.91 -6.76
N GLY A 205 -23.39 -9.45 -5.55
CA GLY A 205 -23.44 -10.89 -5.30
C GLY A 205 -22.04 -11.52 -5.26
N SER A 206 -21.92 -12.68 -4.61
CA SER A 206 -20.61 -13.34 -4.43
C SER A 206 -20.09 -13.90 -5.75
N ASN A 207 -18.79 -13.69 -6.04
CA ASN A 207 -18.05 -14.24 -7.18
C ASN A 207 -18.55 -13.85 -8.59
N LEU A 208 -19.45 -12.86 -8.71
CA LEU A 208 -19.91 -12.37 -10.00
C LEU A 208 -18.82 -11.52 -10.69
N VAL A 209 -18.10 -10.74 -9.89
CA VAL A 209 -17.12 -9.74 -10.35
C VAL A 209 -15.69 -10.16 -10.01
N ASP A 210 -14.72 -9.65 -10.78
CA ASP A 210 -13.31 -9.95 -10.54
C ASP A 210 -12.80 -9.21 -9.30
N TRP A 211 -13.17 -7.94 -9.17
CA TRP A 211 -12.80 -7.08 -8.06
C TRP A 211 -13.99 -6.28 -7.53
N ILE A 212 -13.97 -6.00 -6.22
CA ILE A 212 -14.85 -4.99 -5.60
C ILE A 212 -13.98 -3.82 -5.18
N LEU A 213 -14.37 -2.60 -5.54
CA LEU A 213 -13.72 -1.37 -5.09
C LEU A 213 -14.63 -0.63 -4.12
N LEU A 214 -14.14 -0.33 -2.92
CA LEU A 214 -14.84 0.55 -1.99
C LEU A 214 -14.38 1.99 -2.18
N ASP A 215 -15.32 2.89 -2.49
CA ASP A 215 -15.01 4.31 -2.68
C ASP A 215 -15.83 5.19 -1.73
N SER A 216 -15.21 6.30 -1.31
CA SER A 216 -15.88 7.35 -0.56
C SER A 216 -16.64 8.25 -1.52
N LEU A 217 -17.92 8.53 -1.24
CA LEU A 217 -18.70 9.50 -2.01
C LEU A 217 -18.11 10.93 -2.03
N GLN A 218 -17.10 11.22 -1.20
CA GLN A 218 -16.44 12.53 -1.11
C GLN A 218 -14.99 12.51 -1.57
N GLY A 219 -14.69 11.74 -2.62
CA GLY A 219 -13.40 11.81 -3.29
C GLY A 219 -12.94 13.25 -3.49
N GLY A 220 -11.74 13.58 -3.00
CA GLY A 220 -11.16 14.93 -3.14
C GLY A 220 -11.11 15.80 -1.88
N SER A 221 -11.78 15.43 -0.78
CA SER A 221 -11.76 16.25 0.45
C SER A 221 -10.56 16.02 1.39
N GLY A 222 -9.73 15.00 1.13
CA GLY A 222 -8.66 14.57 2.05
C GLY A 222 -9.16 13.85 3.31
N HIS A 223 -10.48 13.81 3.54
CA HIS A 223 -11.10 13.09 4.65
C HIS A 223 -11.56 11.70 4.19
N SER A 224 -10.93 10.67 4.74
CA SER A 224 -11.38 9.27 4.63
C SER A 224 -12.70 9.08 5.39
N PHE A 225 -13.43 8.01 5.07
CA PHE A 225 -14.54 7.54 5.90
C PHE A 225 -14.01 6.75 7.11
N ASP A 226 -14.88 6.45 8.08
CA ASP A 226 -14.52 5.69 9.27
C ASP A 226 -14.17 4.23 8.93
N TRP A 227 -12.87 3.96 8.73
CA TRP A 227 -12.34 2.64 8.39
C TRP A 227 -12.66 1.58 9.44
N GLU A 228 -12.85 1.93 10.72
CA GLU A 228 -13.18 0.96 11.77
C GLU A 228 -14.45 0.18 11.45
N LYS A 229 -15.43 0.84 10.83
CA LYS A 229 -16.72 0.23 10.49
C LYS A 229 -16.67 -0.74 9.32
N LEU A 230 -15.57 -0.73 8.56
CA LEU A 230 -15.37 -1.65 7.46
C LEU A 230 -14.64 -2.94 7.85
N LYS A 231 -14.04 -3.01 9.04
CA LYS A 231 -13.26 -4.19 9.48
C LYS A 231 -14.06 -5.49 9.44
N SER A 232 -15.38 -5.43 9.66
CA SER A 232 -16.26 -6.60 9.63
C SER A 232 -16.88 -6.87 8.26
N LEU A 233 -16.63 -6.02 7.25
CA LEU A 233 -17.26 -6.17 5.95
C LEU A 233 -16.58 -7.28 5.15
N SER A 234 -17.32 -8.34 4.86
CA SER A 234 -16.85 -9.42 3.99
C SER A 234 -17.12 -9.07 2.53
N LEU A 235 -16.07 -8.72 1.79
CA LEU A 235 -16.12 -8.51 0.35
C LEU A 235 -15.69 -9.78 -0.37
N LYS A 236 -16.60 -10.39 -1.13
CA LYS A 236 -16.33 -11.63 -1.88
C LYS A 236 -16.35 -11.35 -3.38
N SER A 237 -15.18 -11.36 -3.98
CA SER A 237 -14.93 -11.27 -5.42
C SER A 237 -13.98 -12.41 -5.84
N LYS A 238 -13.70 -12.55 -7.13
CA LYS A 238 -12.80 -13.62 -7.62
C LYS A 238 -11.33 -13.36 -7.28
N LYS A 239 -10.90 -12.10 -7.23
CA LYS A 239 -9.48 -11.71 -7.13
C LYS A 239 -9.12 -10.90 -5.89
N GLY A 240 -10.11 -10.34 -5.19
CA GLY A 240 -9.90 -9.49 -4.02
C GLY A 240 -10.58 -8.13 -4.14
N TRP A 241 -10.16 -7.18 -3.31
CA TRP A 241 -10.82 -5.89 -3.22
C TRP A 241 -9.85 -4.71 -3.16
N LEU A 242 -10.36 -3.57 -3.61
CA LEU A 242 -9.64 -2.31 -3.70
C LEU A 242 -10.21 -1.32 -2.68
N LEU A 243 -9.32 -0.56 -2.06
CA LEU A 243 -9.69 0.58 -1.23
C LEU A 243 -9.38 1.89 -1.97
N ALA A 244 -10.40 2.72 -2.17
CA ALA A 244 -10.29 4.08 -2.67
C ALA A 244 -10.84 5.09 -1.63
N GLY A 245 -11.15 6.31 -2.08
CA GLY A 245 -11.81 7.31 -1.24
C GLY A 245 -10.87 8.10 -0.33
N GLY A 246 -10.30 9.18 -0.86
CA GLY A 246 -9.52 10.15 -0.05
C GLY A 246 -8.12 9.67 0.36
N LEU A 247 -7.63 8.57 -0.20
CA LEU A 247 -6.26 8.10 0.01
C LEU A 247 -5.22 9.11 -0.50
N ASN A 248 -4.10 9.22 0.21
CA ASN A 248 -2.95 10.06 -0.09
C ASN A 248 -1.69 9.50 0.60
N PRO A 249 -0.48 10.04 0.31
CA PRO A 249 0.76 9.52 0.90
C PRO A 249 0.79 9.49 2.43
N ASP A 250 0.06 10.40 3.08
CA ASP A 250 0.10 10.59 4.53
C ASP A 250 -0.82 9.62 5.29
N ASN A 251 -1.84 9.05 4.61
CA ASN A 251 -2.85 8.21 5.25
C ASN A 251 -2.90 6.76 4.75
N VAL A 252 -2.26 6.44 3.61
CA VAL A 252 -2.38 5.11 2.99
C VAL A 252 -1.82 3.99 3.86
N SER A 253 -0.73 4.21 4.59
CA SER A 253 -0.16 3.18 5.47
C SER A 253 -1.10 2.80 6.60
N THR A 254 -1.82 3.78 7.16
CA THR A 254 -2.83 3.56 8.20
C THR A 254 -4.02 2.78 7.63
N ALA A 255 -4.51 3.15 6.44
CA ALA A 255 -5.56 2.43 5.74
C ALA A 255 -5.21 0.95 5.52
N ILE A 256 -3.99 0.70 5.03
CA ILE A 256 -3.50 -0.65 4.77
C ILE A 256 -3.45 -1.46 6.06
N SER A 257 -2.87 -0.89 7.13
CA SER A 257 -2.73 -1.57 8.42
C SER A 257 -4.08 -1.92 9.05
N MET A 258 -5.10 -1.10 8.81
CA MET A 258 -6.42 -1.28 9.40
C MET A 258 -7.32 -2.25 8.63
N LEU A 259 -7.22 -2.25 7.30
CA LEU A 259 -8.18 -2.91 6.44
C LEU A 259 -7.60 -4.04 5.60
N MET A 260 -6.29 -4.06 5.36
CA MET A 260 -5.62 -5.08 4.57
C MET A 260 -6.24 -5.27 3.16
N PRO A 261 -6.41 -4.19 2.35
CA PRO A 261 -6.87 -4.33 0.97
C PRO A 261 -5.86 -5.08 0.11
N ASP A 262 -6.32 -5.70 -0.99
CA ASP A 262 -5.43 -6.30 -1.99
C ASP A 262 -4.81 -5.23 -2.90
N VAL A 263 -5.54 -4.13 -3.12
CA VAL A 263 -5.09 -2.97 -3.90
C VAL A 263 -5.51 -1.68 -3.22
N VAL A 264 -4.67 -0.65 -3.27
CA VAL A 264 -5.05 0.72 -2.95
C VAL A 264 -5.19 1.56 -4.23
N ASP A 265 -6.29 2.30 -4.34
CA ASP A 265 -6.59 3.16 -5.49
C ASP A 265 -6.55 4.63 -5.09
N VAL A 266 -5.65 5.39 -5.72
CA VAL A 266 -5.48 6.82 -5.46
C VAL A 266 -5.69 7.65 -6.71
N SER A 267 -6.40 8.76 -6.52
CA SER A 267 -6.75 9.66 -7.60
C SER A 267 -6.30 11.08 -7.30
N SER A 268 -7.13 11.92 -6.68
CA SER A 268 -6.81 13.32 -6.34
C SER A 268 -5.74 13.47 -5.25
N GLY A 269 -5.52 12.45 -4.42
CA GLY A 269 -4.50 12.50 -3.37
C GLY A 269 -3.06 12.63 -3.89
N VAL A 270 -2.84 12.41 -5.18
CA VAL A 270 -1.52 12.49 -5.86
C VAL A 270 -1.57 13.39 -7.10
N THR A 271 -2.54 14.30 -7.19
CA THR A 271 -2.57 15.31 -8.26
C THR A 271 -1.85 16.59 -7.86
N MET A 272 -1.45 17.35 -8.87
CA MET A 272 -1.11 18.76 -8.75
C MET A 272 -2.33 19.58 -8.26
N PRO A 273 -2.14 20.85 -7.84
CA PRO A 273 -3.24 21.71 -7.37
C PRO A 273 -4.37 21.93 -8.39
N ASP A 274 -4.11 21.74 -9.69
CA ASP A 274 -5.11 21.80 -10.75
C ASP A 274 -6.12 20.63 -10.73
N GLY A 275 -5.79 19.55 -10.01
CA GLY A 275 -6.57 18.32 -9.95
C GLY A 275 -6.57 17.50 -11.25
N LEU A 276 -5.74 17.85 -12.24
CA LEU A 276 -5.68 17.21 -13.56
C LEU A 276 -4.42 16.37 -13.74
N LEU A 277 -3.26 16.97 -13.50
CA LEU A 277 -1.97 16.32 -13.68
C LEU A 277 -1.56 15.57 -12.42
N LYS A 278 -0.85 14.46 -12.58
CA LYS A 278 -0.23 13.77 -11.45
C LYS A 278 0.99 14.56 -10.96
N ASP A 279 1.13 14.66 -9.65
CA ASP A 279 2.33 15.21 -9.03
C ASP A 279 3.35 14.07 -8.88
N PRO A 280 4.52 14.12 -9.55
CA PRO A 280 5.48 13.04 -9.50
C PRO A 280 5.99 12.72 -8.09
N ALA A 281 6.22 13.74 -7.25
CA ALA A 281 6.70 13.54 -5.90
C ALA A 281 5.64 12.88 -5.01
N ARG A 282 4.37 13.20 -5.23
CA ARG A 282 3.25 12.59 -4.49
C ARG A 282 2.96 11.17 -4.95
N VAL A 283 3.04 10.88 -6.26
CA VAL A 283 2.89 9.50 -6.79
C VAL A 283 3.98 8.60 -6.22
N LEU A 284 5.25 9.05 -6.25
CA LEU A 284 6.36 8.31 -5.67
C LEU A 284 6.17 8.09 -4.16
N SER A 285 5.90 9.16 -3.41
CA SER A 285 5.66 9.07 -1.96
C SER A 285 4.51 8.12 -1.62
N PHE A 286 3.42 8.12 -2.41
CA PHE A 286 2.30 7.20 -2.21
C PHE A 286 2.75 5.75 -2.38
N ILE A 287 3.44 5.44 -3.48
CA ILE A 287 3.89 4.07 -3.76
C ILE A 287 4.94 3.60 -2.74
N ASP A 288 5.85 4.47 -2.32
CA ASP A 288 6.84 4.14 -1.29
C ASP A 288 6.19 3.89 0.07
N ALA A 289 5.18 4.68 0.44
CA ALA A 289 4.39 4.45 1.64
C ALA A 289 3.69 3.08 1.61
N VAL A 290 3.14 2.68 0.45
CA VAL A 290 2.52 1.35 0.26
C VAL A 290 3.55 0.23 0.36
N LYS A 291 4.68 0.35 -0.33
CA LYS A 291 5.77 -0.65 -0.28
C LYS A 291 6.35 -0.82 1.12
N GLY A 292 6.37 0.25 1.91
CA GLY A 292 6.81 0.23 3.31
C GLY A 292 5.88 -0.52 4.26
N CYS A 293 4.64 -0.84 3.85
CA CYS A 293 3.65 -1.54 4.67
C CYS A 293 3.76 -3.07 4.63
N ALA A 294 4.94 -3.63 4.35
CA ALA A 294 5.14 -5.08 4.46
C ALA A 294 4.82 -5.50 5.90
N ASN A 295 3.64 -6.09 6.12
CA ASN A 295 3.09 -6.25 7.46
C ASN A 295 3.91 -7.28 8.25
N PRO A 296 4.37 -6.95 9.46
CA PRO A 296 4.79 -7.97 10.40
C PRO A 296 3.56 -8.72 10.94
N ILE A 297 3.63 -10.05 11.02
CA ILE A 297 2.71 -10.87 11.83
C ILE A 297 3.13 -10.74 13.30
#